data_AF-P15016-F1
#
_entry.id   AF-P15016-F1
#
_cell.length_a   1.000
_cell.length_b   1.000
_cell.length_c   1.000
_cell.angle_alpha   90.00
_cell.angle_beta   90.00
_cell.angle_gamma   90.00
#
_symmetry.space_group_name_H-M   'P 1'
#
loop_
_entity.id
_entity.type
_entity.pdbx_description
1 polymer ?
#
loop_
_entity_poly.entity_id
_entity_poly.type
_entity_poly.pdbx_seq_one_letter_code
_entity_poly.pdbx_strand_id
1 'polypeptide(L)'
;LNREGRSRLLESFQRVDGHFRTLFLKLFGGGRAHLTLIESDDPLEAGLEIMASPPGKRLQSLGLLSGGEQALTATALLFAVFLTNPAPICVLDEVDAPLDDANVDRFCAMLRHLTDTTGTRFLVVTHHRMTMARMDRLFGVTMAERGVSSLVSVDLCQAEDLVEAESPAAVLA
;
A
#
# COMPACT_ATOMS: atom_id res chain seq x y z
N LEU A 1 1.01 -21.08 -28.07
CA LEU A 1 2.00 -20.35 -27.25
C LEU A 1 1.86 -18.84 -27.42
N ASN A 2 2.31 -18.26 -28.54
CA ASN A 2 2.37 -16.79 -28.69
C ASN A 2 1.00 -16.07 -28.68
N ARG A 3 -0.06 -16.63 -29.26
CA ARG A 3 -1.41 -16.04 -29.20
C ARG A 3 -2.02 -16.06 -27.81
N GLU A 4 -1.83 -17.16 -27.09
CA GLU A 4 -2.37 -17.35 -25.74
C GLU A 4 -1.67 -16.43 -24.72
N GLY A 5 -0.33 -16.31 -24.81
CA GLY A 5 0.43 -15.36 -23.98
C GLY A 5 -0.04 -13.92 -24.16
N ARG A 6 -0.25 -13.48 -25.41
CA ARG A 6 -0.83 -12.15 -25.72
C ARG A 6 -2.21 -11.97 -25.10
N SER A 7 -3.09 -12.97 -25.25
CA SER A 7 -4.44 -12.92 -24.70
C SER A 7 -4.42 -12.79 -23.17
N ARG A 8 -3.62 -13.61 -22.47
CA ARG A 8 -3.52 -13.60 -21.00
C ARG A 8 -2.88 -12.31 -20.49
N LEU A 9 -1.89 -11.77 -21.20
CA LEU A 9 -1.27 -10.49 -20.85
C LEU A 9 -2.26 -9.35 -20.98
N LEU A 10 -2.98 -9.26 -22.11
CA LEU A 10 -3.99 -8.22 -22.32
C LEU A 10 -5.13 -8.30 -21.30
N GLU A 11 -5.60 -9.50 -20.98
CA GLU A 11 -6.62 -9.71 -19.95
C GLU A 11 -6.11 -9.26 -18.57
N SER A 12 -4.91 -9.69 -18.19
CA SER A 12 -4.27 -9.28 -16.93
C SER A 12 -4.07 -7.77 -16.89
N PHE A 13 -3.57 -7.16 -17.96
CA PHE A 13 -3.36 -5.73 -18.08
C PHE A 13 -4.65 -4.94 -17.87
N GLN A 14 -5.75 -5.34 -18.52
CA GLN A 14 -7.05 -4.69 -18.34
C GLN A 14 -7.56 -4.80 -16.90
N ARG A 15 -7.36 -5.96 -16.26
CA ARG A 15 -7.73 -6.16 -14.85
C ARG A 15 -6.90 -5.28 -13.92
N VAL A 16 -5.58 -5.24 -14.11
CA VAL A 16 -4.67 -4.37 -13.33
C VAL A 16 -5.02 -2.90 -13.54
N ASP A 17 -5.20 -2.44 -14.78
CA ASP A 17 -5.56 -1.04 -15.07
C ASP A 17 -6.90 -0.65 -14.42
N GLY A 18 -7.89 -1.56 -14.44
CA GLY A 18 -9.16 -1.38 -13.75
C GLY A 18 -8.98 -1.18 -12.24
N HIS A 19 -8.25 -2.08 -11.57
CA HIS A 19 -7.96 -1.95 -10.15
C HIS A 19 -7.13 -0.69 -9.83
N PHE A 20 -6.17 -0.36 -10.68
CA PHE A 20 -5.29 0.79 -10.52
C PHE A 20 -6.07 2.10 -10.56
N ARG A 21 -6.99 2.26 -11.52
CA ARG A 21 -7.92 3.40 -11.59
C ARG A 21 -8.70 3.57 -10.30
N THR A 22 -9.29 2.49 -9.79
CA THR A 22 -10.11 2.51 -8.57
C THR A 22 -9.28 2.84 -7.33
N LEU A 23 -8.12 2.21 -7.17
CA LEU A 23 -7.24 2.43 -6.02
C LEU A 23 -6.62 3.83 -6.03
N PHE A 24 -6.20 4.33 -7.19
CA PHE A 24 -5.69 5.70 -7.33
C PHE A 24 -6.73 6.73 -6.90
N LEU A 25 -7.96 6.62 -7.40
CA LEU A 25 -9.06 7.51 -7.01
C LEU A 25 -9.31 7.50 -5.50
N LYS A 26 -9.26 6.31 -4.88
CA LYS A 26 -9.46 6.15 -3.45
C LYS A 26 -8.32 6.76 -2.63
N LEU A 27 -7.07 6.53 -3.05
CA LEU A 27 -5.89 7.05 -2.37
C LEU A 27 -5.74 8.56 -2.49
N PHE A 28 -6.11 9.16 -3.61
CA PHE A 28 -5.98 10.61 -3.78
C PHE A 28 -7.29 11.37 -3.47
N GLY A 29 -8.40 10.68 -3.24
CA GLY A 29 -9.72 11.29 -3.04
C GLY A 29 -10.25 11.98 -4.31
N GLY A 30 -9.77 11.60 -5.49
CA GLY A 30 -10.08 12.22 -6.76
C GLY A 30 -8.96 12.04 -7.79
N GLY A 31 -9.02 12.82 -8.87
CA GLY A 31 -8.05 12.71 -9.95
C GLY A 31 -8.37 11.56 -10.91
N ARG A 32 -7.37 11.06 -11.62
CA ARG A 32 -7.45 9.84 -12.45
C ARG A 32 -6.07 9.30 -12.76
N ALA A 33 -5.94 7.99 -12.91
CA ALA A 33 -4.74 7.36 -13.43
C ALA A 33 -5.10 6.17 -14.32
N HIS A 34 -4.23 5.79 -15.24
CA HIS A 34 -4.38 4.59 -16.06
C HIS A 34 -3.02 4.09 -16.55
N LEU A 35 -2.99 2.84 -16.96
CA LEU A 35 -1.86 2.23 -17.64
C LEU A 35 -2.04 2.34 -19.15
N THR A 36 -0.94 2.58 -19.85
CA THR A 36 -0.89 2.64 -21.31
C THR A 36 0.25 1.78 -21.82
N LEU A 37 -0.01 0.97 -22.84
CA LEU A 37 1.03 0.27 -23.60
C LEU A 37 1.60 1.23 -24.65
N ILE A 38 2.92 1.35 -24.71
CA ILE A 38 3.64 2.26 -25.62
C ILE A 38 4.70 1.50 -26.44
N GLU A 39 5.25 2.16 -27.46
CA GLU A 39 6.40 1.71 -28.27
C GLU A 39 6.18 0.50 -29.20
N SER A 40 5.15 -0.32 -28.98
CA SER A 40 4.79 -1.43 -29.88
C SER A 40 3.28 -1.73 -29.85
N ASP A 41 2.76 -2.17 -31.00
CA ASP A 41 1.40 -2.72 -31.10
C ASP A 41 1.32 -4.16 -30.55
N ASP A 42 2.46 -4.85 -30.44
CA ASP A 42 2.52 -6.17 -29.82
C ASP A 42 2.60 -6.02 -28.29
N PRO A 43 1.60 -6.45 -27.52
CA PRO A 43 1.63 -6.32 -26.06
C PRO A 43 2.80 -7.05 -25.40
N LEU A 44 3.40 -8.05 -26.06
CA LEU A 44 4.60 -8.73 -25.55
C LEU A 44 5.90 -7.92 -25.72
N GLU A 45 5.90 -6.94 -26.62
CA GLU A 45 7.06 -6.09 -26.92
C GLU A 45 6.83 -4.63 -26.50
N ALA A 46 5.61 -4.28 -26.08
CA ALA A 46 5.24 -2.95 -25.66
C ALA A 46 5.85 -2.57 -24.31
N GLY A 47 6.26 -1.30 -24.19
CA GLY A 47 6.56 -0.68 -22.91
C GLY A 47 5.30 -0.38 -22.11
N LEU A 48 5.47 -0.18 -20.80
CA LEU A 48 4.38 0.20 -19.88
C LEU A 48 4.59 1.63 -19.41
N GLU A 49 3.63 2.50 -19.68
CA GLU A 49 3.60 3.86 -19.14
C GLU A 49 2.47 4.04 -18.13
N ILE A 50 2.78 4.72 -17.02
CA ILE A 50 1.85 5.03 -15.94
C ILE A 50 1.45 6.49 -16.06
N MET A 51 0.19 6.73 -16.42
CA MET A 51 -0.36 8.07 -16.57
C MET A 51 -1.20 8.42 -15.35
N ALA A 52 -0.91 9.55 -14.71
CA ALA A 52 -1.58 9.96 -13.48
C ALA A 52 -1.87 11.46 -13.44
N SER A 53 -2.99 11.79 -12.83
CA SER A 53 -3.52 13.15 -12.64
C SER A 53 -4.06 13.23 -11.22
N PRO A 54 -3.20 13.53 -10.22
CA PRO A 54 -3.66 13.85 -8.87
C PRO A 54 -4.65 15.04 -8.89
N PRO A 55 -5.47 15.22 -7.85
CA PRO A 55 -6.40 16.34 -7.75
C PRO A 55 -5.71 17.68 -8.00
N GLY A 56 -6.25 18.49 -8.91
CA GLY A 56 -5.70 19.80 -9.26
C GLY A 56 -4.48 19.77 -10.20
N LYS A 57 -3.99 18.60 -10.60
CA LYS A 57 -2.87 18.46 -11.56
C LYS A 57 -3.34 17.89 -12.89
N ARG A 58 -2.63 18.24 -13.97
CA ARG A 58 -2.87 17.69 -15.30
C ARG A 58 -2.41 16.23 -15.36
N LEU A 59 -2.96 15.48 -16.32
CA LEU A 59 -2.51 14.14 -16.64
C LEU A 59 -1.08 14.18 -17.18
N GLN A 60 -0.19 13.44 -16.54
CA GLN A 60 1.22 13.38 -16.88
C GLN A 60 1.79 11.99 -16.55
N SER A 61 2.96 11.69 -17.10
CA SER A 61 3.69 10.46 -16.81
C SER A 61 4.13 10.44 -15.35
N LEU A 62 4.22 9.26 -14.73
CA LEU A 62 4.63 9.06 -13.34
C LEU A 62 5.93 9.82 -13.01
N GLY A 63 6.90 9.82 -13.93
CA GLY A 63 8.19 10.50 -13.76
C GLY A 63 8.11 12.03 -13.51
N LEU A 64 6.97 12.66 -13.80
CA LEU A 64 6.73 14.11 -13.62
C LEU A 64 5.98 14.47 -12.33
N LEU A 65 5.57 13.48 -11.53
CA LEU A 65 4.95 13.71 -10.22
C LEU A 65 5.98 14.05 -9.13
N SER A 66 5.54 14.57 -7.98
CA SER A 66 6.42 14.72 -6.82
C SER A 66 6.83 13.35 -6.25
N GLY A 67 7.94 13.26 -5.52
CA GLY A 67 8.41 11.96 -4.98
C GLY A 67 7.37 11.22 -4.13
N GLY A 68 6.63 11.93 -3.26
CA GLY A 68 5.54 11.33 -2.47
C GLY A 68 4.35 10.89 -3.32
N GLU A 69 3.99 11.65 -4.36
CA GLU A 69 2.94 11.27 -5.31
C GLU A 69 3.36 10.07 -6.16
N GLN A 70 4.63 10.01 -6.57
CA GLN A 70 5.21 8.89 -7.30
C GLN A 70 5.12 7.61 -6.47
N ALA A 71 5.59 7.66 -5.22
CA ALA A 71 5.53 6.53 -4.32
C ALA A 71 4.09 6.07 -4.07
N LEU A 72 3.17 6.98 -3.74
CA LEU A 72 1.78 6.61 -3.49
C LEU A 72 1.08 6.04 -4.74
N THR A 73 1.37 6.59 -5.92
CA THR A 73 0.86 6.08 -7.21
C THR A 73 1.44 4.70 -7.52
N ALA A 74 2.74 4.49 -7.30
CA ALA A 74 3.38 3.19 -7.48
C ALA A 74 2.80 2.14 -6.52
N THR A 75 2.55 2.52 -5.28
CA THR A 75 1.89 1.67 -4.28
C THR A 75 0.46 1.33 -4.71
N ALA A 76 -0.29 2.26 -5.29
CA ALA A 76 -1.61 1.99 -5.86
C ALA A 76 -1.54 0.93 -6.97
N LEU A 77 -0.51 0.99 -7.84
CA LEU A 77 -0.28 0.01 -8.89
C LEU A 77 0.12 -1.35 -8.31
N LEU A 78 0.99 -1.39 -7.31
CA LEU A 78 1.39 -2.63 -6.63
C LEU A 78 0.16 -3.37 -6.09
N PHE A 79 -0.75 -2.66 -5.41
CA PHE A 79 -1.98 -3.27 -4.92
C PHE A 79 -2.98 -3.61 -6.02
N ALA A 80 -2.98 -2.87 -7.13
CA ALA A 80 -3.80 -3.21 -8.29
C ALA A 80 -3.38 -4.56 -8.90
N VAL A 81 -2.07 -4.81 -8.98
CA VAL A 81 -1.52 -6.11 -9.38
C VAL A 81 -1.91 -7.17 -8.36
N PHE A 82 -1.72 -6.91 -7.06
CA PHE A 82 -2.09 -7.84 -5.99
C PHE A 82 -3.57 -8.24 -6.05
N LEU A 83 -4.49 -7.31 -6.31
CA LEU A 83 -5.93 -7.57 -6.40
C LEU A 83 -6.35 -8.51 -7.53
N THR A 84 -5.51 -8.70 -8.55
CA THR A 84 -5.81 -9.67 -9.62
C THR A 84 -5.76 -11.12 -9.14
N ASN A 85 -4.95 -11.39 -8.11
CA ASN A 85 -4.86 -12.68 -7.44
C ASN A 85 -4.45 -12.49 -5.97
N PRO A 86 -5.39 -12.10 -5.09
CA PRO A 86 -5.09 -11.82 -3.70
C PRO A 86 -4.54 -13.04 -2.98
N ALA A 87 -3.43 -12.87 -2.27
CA ALA A 87 -2.87 -13.90 -1.39
C ALA A 87 -3.42 -13.75 0.04
N PRO A 88 -3.49 -14.83 0.84
CA PRO A 88 -3.94 -14.73 2.23
C PRO A 88 -3.01 -13.85 3.10
N ILE A 89 -1.74 -13.67 2.68
CA ILE A 89 -0.75 -12.84 3.37
C ILE A 89 -0.03 -11.95 2.34
N CYS A 90 0.15 -10.68 2.69
CA CYS A 90 0.96 -9.73 1.93
C CYS A 90 2.03 -9.12 2.84
N VAL A 91 3.30 -9.24 2.46
CA VAL A 91 4.43 -8.67 3.18
C VAL A 91 4.87 -7.39 2.46
N LEU A 92 4.97 -6.30 3.21
CA LEU A 92 5.40 -4.99 2.71
C LEU A 92 6.62 -4.57 3.50
N ASP A 93 7.70 -4.23 2.80
CA ASP A 93 8.95 -3.81 3.40
C ASP A 93 9.24 -2.36 3.02
N GLU A 94 9.23 -1.46 4.02
CA GLU A 94 9.54 -0.03 3.92
C GLU A 94 8.84 0.73 2.77
N VAL A 95 7.66 0.27 2.37
CA VAL A 95 6.88 0.89 1.28
C VAL A 95 6.39 2.31 1.62
N ASP A 96 6.36 2.64 2.91
CA ASP A 96 5.93 3.92 3.47
C ASP A 96 7.09 4.89 3.72
N ALA A 97 8.35 4.46 3.59
CA ALA A 97 9.53 5.30 3.79
C ALA A 97 9.53 6.62 2.99
N PRO A 98 9.07 6.69 1.72
CA PRO A 98 9.05 7.94 0.96
C PRO A 98 7.78 8.78 1.17
N LEU A 99 6.82 8.32 1.99
CA LEU A 99 5.53 8.98 2.17
C LEU A 99 5.59 9.99 3.33
N ASP A 100 4.86 11.10 3.19
CA ASP A 100 4.58 12.00 4.32
C ASP A 100 3.44 11.46 5.19
N ASP A 101 3.25 12.04 6.39
CA ASP A 101 2.22 11.60 7.34
C ASP A 101 0.81 11.54 6.72
N ALA A 102 0.47 12.49 5.85
CA ALA A 102 -0.83 12.54 5.20
C ALA A 102 -1.01 11.36 4.23
N ASN A 103 -0.01 11.03 3.43
CA ASN A 103 -0.06 9.91 2.50
C ASN A 103 0.07 8.56 3.22
N VAL A 104 0.80 8.48 4.33
CA VAL A 104 0.85 7.30 5.20
C VAL A 104 -0.53 6.96 5.76
N ASP A 105 -1.30 7.95 6.20
CA ASP A 105 -2.66 7.70 6.70
C ASP A 105 -3.57 7.13 5.60
N ARG A 106 -3.46 7.65 4.38
CA ARG A 106 -4.19 7.13 3.21
C ARG A 106 -3.76 5.72 2.84
N PHE A 107 -2.46 5.44 2.89
CA PHE A 107 -1.90 4.11 2.70
C PHE A 107 -2.46 3.12 3.74
N CYS A 108 -2.44 3.47 5.03
CA CYS A 108 -2.97 2.63 6.10
C CYS A 108 -4.48 2.40 5.97
N ALA A 109 -5.25 3.41 5.57
CA ALA A 109 -6.67 3.28 5.30
C ALA A 109 -6.95 2.32 4.13
N MET A 110 -6.09 2.32 3.11
CA MET A 110 -6.16 1.36 2.02
C MET A 110 -5.80 -0.07 2.47
N LEU A 111 -4.77 -0.25 3.32
CA LEU A 111 -4.45 -1.57 3.88
C LEU A 111 -5.64 -2.18 4.62
N ARG A 112 -6.27 -1.40 5.52
CA ARG A 112 -7.50 -1.82 6.22
C ARG A 112 -8.59 -2.23 5.24
N HIS A 113 -8.83 -1.40 4.23
CA HIS A 113 -9.82 -1.72 3.20
C HIS A 113 -9.52 -3.03 2.44
N LEU A 114 -8.26 -3.28 2.10
CA LEU A 114 -7.86 -4.51 1.43
C LEU A 114 -8.03 -5.72 2.36
N THR A 115 -7.70 -5.60 3.65
CA THR A 115 -7.98 -6.62 4.66
C THR A 115 -9.47 -6.95 4.71
N ASP A 116 -10.33 -5.93 4.81
CA ASP A 116 -11.79 -6.12 4.94
C ASP A 116 -12.41 -6.75 3.69
N THR A 117 -11.92 -6.39 2.51
CA THR A 117 -12.52 -6.83 1.24
C THR A 117 -11.98 -8.16 0.72
N THR A 118 -10.73 -8.51 1.03
CA THR A 118 -10.08 -9.71 0.50
C THR A 118 -9.77 -10.77 1.55
N GLY A 119 -9.83 -10.41 2.84
CA GLY A 119 -9.34 -11.27 3.93
C GLY A 119 -7.81 -11.37 3.98
N THR A 120 -7.08 -10.57 3.20
CA THR A 120 -5.61 -10.53 3.22
C THR A 120 -5.11 -10.04 4.56
N ARG A 121 -4.13 -10.75 5.14
CA ARG A 121 -3.39 -10.28 6.31
C ARG A 121 -2.11 -9.57 5.89
N PHE A 122 -1.90 -8.36 6.36
CA PHE A 122 -0.68 -7.61 6.05
C PHE A 122 0.37 -7.77 7.15
N LEU A 123 1.61 -7.99 6.74
CA LEU A 123 2.81 -7.86 7.58
C LEU A 123 3.62 -6.69 7.03
N VAL A 124 3.68 -5.59 7.77
CA VAL A 124 4.39 -4.37 7.34
C VAL A 124 5.66 -4.22 8.17
N VAL A 125 6.81 -4.23 7.51
CA VAL A 125 8.10 -3.87 8.09
C VAL A 125 8.30 -2.38 7.86
N THR A 126 8.41 -1.63 8.95
CA THR A 126 8.48 -0.17 8.91
C THR A 126 9.09 0.36 10.21
N HIS A 127 9.67 1.56 10.12
CA HIS A 127 10.04 2.39 11.26
C HIS A 127 9.21 3.70 11.33
N HIS A 128 8.18 3.81 10.49
CA HIS A 128 7.31 4.99 10.41
C HIS A 128 6.27 4.98 11.52
N ARG A 129 6.37 5.95 12.46
CA ARG A 129 5.53 6.00 13.67
C ARG A 129 4.03 5.98 13.38
N MET A 130 3.59 6.70 12.33
CA MET A 130 2.18 6.73 11.95
C MET A 130 1.68 5.38 11.44
N THR A 131 2.50 4.64 10.69
CA THR A 131 2.14 3.30 10.22
C THR A 131 2.03 2.35 11.39
N MET A 132 3.01 2.38 12.30
CA MET A 132 2.99 1.58 13.53
C MET A 132 1.71 1.82 14.34
N ALA A 133 1.31 3.07 14.53
CA ALA A 133 0.10 3.44 15.27
C ALA A 133 -1.22 3.06 14.58
N ARG A 134 -1.18 2.50 13.36
CA ARG A 134 -2.37 2.08 12.60
C ARG A 134 -2.47 0.56 12.43
N MET A 135 -1.52 -0.20 12.98
CA MET A 135 -1.52 -1.67 12.94
C MET A 135 -2.27 -2.25 14.15
N ASP A 136 -2.69 -3.52 14.06
CA ASP A 136 -3.34 -4.20 15.18
C ASP A 136 -2.33 -4.71 16.24
N ARG A 137 -1.14 -5.12 15.77
CA ARG A 137 -0.06 -5.64 16.61
C ARG A 137 1.29 -5.16 16.13
N LEU A 138 2.16 -4.83 17.08
CA LEU A 138 3.53 -4.44 16.82
C LEU A 138 4.49 -5.54 17.24
N PHE A 139 5.44 -5.82 16.37
CA PHE A 139 6.58 -6.68 16.64
C PHE A 139 7.85 -5.85 16.53
N GLY A 140 8.48 -5.60 17.67
CA GLY A 140 9.77 -4.92 17.75
C GLY A 140 10.91 -5.92 17.71
N VAL A 141 11.93 -5.66 16.91
CA VAL A 141 13.19 -6.41 16.95
C VAL A 141 14.20 -5.58 17.71
N THR A 142 14.74 -6.14 18.80
CA THR A 142 15.74 -5.49 19.64
C THR A 142 17.02 -6.33 19.70
N MET A 143 18.15 -5.70 19.99
CA MET A 143 19.43 -6.40 20.14
C MET A 143 19.99 -6.14 21.54
N ALA A 144 19.48 -6.85 22.55
CA ALA A 144 19.98 -6.75 23.92
C ALA A 144 21.43 -7.26 24.02
N GLU A 145 21.77 -8.30 23.27
CA GLU A 145 23.13 -8.81 23.10
C GLU A 145 23.62 -8.53 21.68
N ARG A 146 24.92 -8.22 21.54
CA ARG A 146 25.50 -7.91 20.24
C ARG A 146 25.45 -9.13 19.33
N GLY A 147 24.72 -9.03 18.22
CA GLY A 147 24.56 -10.10 17.24
C GLY A 147 23.40 -11.06 17.51
N VAL A 148 22.63 -10.85 18.59
CA VAL A 148 21.44 -11.66 18.89
C VAL A 148 20.21 -10.76 18.89
N SER A 149 19.34 -10.95 17.90
CA SER A 149 18.05 -10.27 17.83
C SER A 149 17.02 -10.98 18.72
N SER A 150 16.32 -10.21 19.54
CA SER A 150 15.18 -10.63 20.36
C SER A 150 13.91 -9.99 19.83
N LEU A 151 12.82 -10.75 19.79
CA LEU A 151 11.51 -10.26 19.38
C LEU A 151 10.73 -9.84 20.61
N VAL A 152 10.18 -8.63 20.58
CA VAL A 152 9.17 -8.15 21.53
C VAL A 152 7.87 -7.92 20.78
N SER A 153 6.74 -8.20 21.41
CA SER A 153 5.42 -7.97 20.82
C SER A 153 4.57 -7.10 21.72
N VAL A 154 3.85 -6.16 21.13
CA VAL A 154 2.85 -5.32 21.81
C VAL A 154 1.53 -5.48 21.07
N ASP A 155 0.49 -5.88 21.80
CA ASP A 155 -0.89 -5.82 21.29
C ASP A 155 -1.41 -4.40 21.55
N LEU A 156 -1.66 -3.64 20.47
CA LEU A 156 -2.01 -2.23 20.60
C LEU A 156 -3.39 -2.03 21.23
N CYS A 157 -4.34 -2.93 20.97
CA CYS A 157 -5.65 -2.88 21.60
C CYS A 157 -5.54 -3.08 23.12
N GLN A 158 -4.75 -4.06 23.57
CA GLN A 158 -4.54 -4.27 25.01
C GLN A 158 -3.75 -3.14 25.66
N ALA A 159 -2.85 -2.49 24.92
CA ALA A 159 -2.08 -1.37 25.44
C ALA A 159 -2.96 -0.14 25.72
N GLU A 160 -3.97 0.11 24.89
CA GLU A 160 -4.95 1.19 25.10
C GLU A 160 -5.74 0.98 26.41
N ASP A 161 -6.24 -0.25 26.65
CA ASP A 161 -6.99 -0.60 27.87
C ASP A 161 -6.19 -0.35 29.16
N LEU A 162 -4.87 -0.62 29.14
CA LEU A 162 -3.98 -0.40 30.29
C LEU A 162 -3.79 1.08 30.61
N VAL A 163 -3.66 1.93 29.59
CA VAL A 163 -3.52 3.38 29.78
C VAL A 163 -4.82 3.99 30.32
N GLU A 164 -5.98 3.48 29.88
CA GLU A 164 -7.27 3.90 30.43
C GLU A 164 -7.45 3.48 31.90
N ALA A 165 -7.03 2.28 32.27
CA ALA A 165 -7.11 1.78 33.64
C ALA A 165 -6.18 2.53 34.63
N GLU A 166 -5.02 3.01 34.17
CA GLU A 166 -4.09 3.81 34.99
C GLU A 166 -4.41 5.31 34.99
N SER A 167 -5.39 5.75 34.19
CA SER A 167 -5.80 7.16 34.18
C SER A 167 -6.40 7.56 35.54
N PRO A 168 -5.98 8.68 36.15
CA PRO A 168 -6.50 9.13 37.45
C PRO A 168 -8.02 9.30 37.51
N ALA A 169 -8.70 9.41 36.36
CA ALA A 169 -10.15 9.49 36.27
C ALA A 169 -10.86 8.19 36.66
N ALA A 170 -10.25 7.01 36.47
CA ALA A 170 -10.83 5.72 36.81
C ALA A 170 -10.74 5.37 38.30
N VAL A 171 -9.77 5.95 39.02
CA VAL A 171 -9.56 5.73 40.47
C VAL A 171 -10.54 6.54 41.34
N LEU A 172 -11.28 7.48 40.75
CA LEU A 172 -12.22 8.35 41.47
C LEU A 172 -13.70 7.96 41.30
N ALA A 173 -14.00 6.84 40.63
CA ALA A 173 -15.35 6.27 40.54
C ALA A 173 -15.55 5.16 41.59
#